data_AF-A0A397JBJ0-F1
#
_entry.id   AF-A0A397JBJ0-F1
#
_cell.length_a   1.000
_cell.length_b   1.000
_cell.length_c   1.000
_cell.angle_alpha   90.00
_cell.angle_beta   90.00
_cell.angle_gamma   90.00
#
_symmetry.space_group_name_H-M   'P 1'
#
loop_
_entity.id
_entity.type
_entity.pdbx_description
1 polymer ?
#
loop_
_entity_poly.entity_id
_entity_poly.type
_entity_poly.pdbx_seq_one_letter_code
_entity_poly.pdbx_strand_id
1 'polypeptide(L)'
;MKITCSINRTLRFISHRTLEEAISFEAPDCFKVRGLEKNSAELTKDGRDFCQEIWYRTHIDLSRREGITSLEHLAIHLKRALVDLETDTEDEGVDHEE
;
A
#
# COMPACT_ATOMS: atom_id res chain seq x y z
N MET A 1 3.33 -19.76 19.99
CA MET A 1 2.01 -19.10 19.98
C MET A 1 1.44 -19.19 18.58
N LYS A 2 0.25 -19.79 18.39
CA LYS A 2 -0.45 -19.85 17.10
C LYS A 2 -1.57 -18.80 17.15
N ILE A 3 -1.48 -17.75 16.35
CA ILE A 3 -2.54 -16.75 16.21
C ILE A 3 -3.47 -17.26 15.12
N THR A 4 -4.63 -17.78 15.50
CA THR A 4 -5.71 -18.14 14.57
C THR A 4 -6.67 -16.94 14.44
N CYS A 5 -6.62 -16.24 13.32
CA CYS A 5 -7.62 -15.22 12.98
C CYS A 5 -8.94 -15.91 12.62
N SER A 6 -9.87 -15.94 13.57
CA SER A 6 -11.26 -16.34 13.36
C SER A 6 -12.05 -15.14 12.84
N ILE A 7 -12.13 -14.99 11.52
CA ILE A 7 -13.02 -14.02 10.89
C ILE A 7 -14.41 -14.65 10.85
N ASN A 8 -15.26 -14.30 11.80
CA ASN A 8 -16.68 -14.55 11.69
C ASN A 8 -17.49 -13.34 12.14
N ARG A 9 -18.10 -12.71 11.12
CA ARG A 9 -19.54 -12.43 11.11
C ARG A 9 -20.04 -11.24 11.94
N THR A 10 -19.69 -10.03 11.49
CA THR A 10 -20.43 -8.81 11.87
C THR A 10 -20.69 -7.91 10.66
N LEU A 11 -21.33 -8.45 9.62
CA LEU A 11 -21.86 -7.69 8.48
C LEU A 11 -23.39 -7.60 8.57
N ARG A 12 -23.92 -7.06 9.67
CA ARG A 12 -25.30 -6.57 9.71
C ARG A 12 -25.36 -5.30 10.55
N PHE A 13 -25.89 -4.26 9.91
CA PHE A 13 -26.20 -2.96 10.49
C PHE A 13 -25.00 -2.06 10.80
N ILE A 14 -24.48 -1.38 9.76
CA ILE A 14 -23.99 -0.02 9.96
C ILE A 14 -24.90 0.89 9.13
N SER A 15 -25.85 1.47 9.86
CA SER A 15 -26.67 2.61 9.46
C SER A 15 -25.76 3.73 8.98
N HIS A 16 -26.19 4.48 7.95
CA HIS A 16 -25.56 5.65 7.34
C HIS A 16 -25.27 6.81 8.33
N ARG A 17 -24.46 6.57 9.37
CA ARG A 17 -23.79 7.62 10.12
C ARG A 17 -22.30 7.44 9.87
N THR A 18 -21.78 8.40 9.11
CA THR A 18 -20.35 8.73 8.97
C THR A 18 -19.46 7.56 8.55
N LEU A 19 -19.45 7.29 7.24
CA LEU A 19 -18.40 6.51 6.56
C LEU A 19 -16.98 7.00 6.93
N GLU A 20 -16.87 8.26 7.34
CA GLU A 20 -15.65 8.93 7.81
C GLU A 20 -15.22 8.53 9.24
N GLU A 21 -16.12 8.02 10.09
CA GLU A 21 -15.79 7.57 11.46
C GLU A 21 -15.56 6.05 11.56
N ALA A 22 -16.05 5.26 10.60
CA ALA A 22 -15.99 3.80 10.65
C ALA A 22 -14.69 3.20 10.06
N ILE A 23 -13.86 4.01 9.40
CA ILE A 23 -12.60 3.57 8.82
C ILE A 23 -11.50 4.52 9.29
N SER A 24 -11.07 4.38 10.53
CA SER A 24 -9.71 4.78 10.90
C SER A 24 -8.77 3.83 10.15
N PHE A 25 -8.50 4.11 8.87
CA PHE A 25 -7.57 3.34 8.06
C PHE A 25 -6.16 3.70 8.52
N GLU A 26 -5.77 3.13 9.65
CA GLU A 26 -4.41 3.25 10.13
C GLU A 26 -3.50 2.50 9.13
N ALA A 27 -2.55 3.22 8.54
CA ALA A 27 -1.64 2.62 7.57
C ALA A 27 -0.91 1.42 8.21
N PRO A 28 -0.73 0.31 7.48
CA PRO A 28 0.03 -0.83 7.99
C PRO A 28 1.47 -0.42 8.36
N ASP A 29 2.05 -1.07 9.37
CA ASP A 29 3.38 -0.71 9.87
C ASP A 29 4.47 -0.76 8.79
N CYS A 30 4.36 -1.67 7.81
CA CYS A 30 5.30 -1.75 6.70
C CYS A 30 5.29 -0.50 5.80
N PHE A 31 4.16 0.20 5.70
CA PHE A 31 4.04 1.49 5.01
C PHE A 31 4.59 2.62 5.88
N LYS A 32 4.24 2.65 7.19
CA LYS A 32 4.76 3.65 8.14
C LYS A 32 6.29 3.65 8.22
N VAL A 33 6.90 2.48 8.37
CA VAL A 33 8.37 2.32 8.44
C VAL A 33 9.09 2.87 7.19
N ARG A 34 8.38 2.97 6.06
CA ARG A 34 8.92 3.49 4.79
C ARG A 34 8.46 4.91 4.44
N GLY A 35 7.64 5.53 5.29
CA GLY A 35 7.05 6.86 5.03
C GLY A 35 6.05 6.86 3.88
N LEU A 36 5.26 5.78 3.73
CA LEU A 36 4.30 5.59 2.63
C LEU A 36 2.84 5.75 3.08
N GLU A 37 2.58 6.41 4.21
CA GLU A 37 1.24 6.56 4.79
C GLU A 37 0.27 7.23 3.80
N LYS A 38 0.75 8.24 3.06
CA LYS A 38 -0.01 8.92 2.01
C LYS A 38 -0.39 7.97 0.87
N ASN A 39 0.57 7.16 0.39
CA ASN A 39 0.32 6.17 -0.66
C ASN A 39 -0.65 5.07 -0.19
N SER A 40 -0.52 4.63 1.07
CA SER A 40 -1.47 3.68 1.68
C SER A 40 -2.90 4.24 1.66
N ALA A 41 -3.07 5.52 1.99
CA ALA A 41 -4.37 6.17 1.98
C ALA A 41 -4.93 6.29 0.55
N GLU A 42 -4.10 6.66 -0.42
CA GLU A 42 -4.48 6.78 -1.83
C GLU A 42 -4.91 5.42 -2.43
N LEU A 43 -4.22 4.33 -2.09
CA LEU A 43 -4.60 2.98 -2.51
C LEU A 43 -5.93 2.51 -1.92
N THR A 44 -6.33 3.08 -0.80
CA THR A 44 -7.58 2.73 -0.10
C THR A 44 -8.70 3.74 -0.36
N LYS A 45 -8.51 4.61 -1.37
CA LYS A 45 -9.49 5.63 -1.74
C LYS A 45 -10.83 4.98 -2.09
N ASP A 46 -11.91 5.63 -1.65
CA ASP A 46 -13.30 5.17 -1.80
C ASP A 46 -13.66 3.92 -0.95
N GLY A 47 -12.87 3.59 0.07
CA GLY A 47 -13.10 2.43 0.92
C GLY A 47 -12.82 1.10 0.21
N ARG A 48 -12.03 1.14 -0.88
CA ARG A 48 -11.60 -0.05 -1.61
C ARG A 48 -10.47 -0.76 -0.87
N ASP A 49 -10.58 -2.07 -0.82
CA ASP A 49 -9.50 -2.93 -0.34
C ASP A 49 -8.57 -3.26 -1.51
N PHE A 50 -7.42 -2.58 -1.57
CA PHE A 50 -6.42 -2.83 -2.61
C PHE A 50 -5.86 -4.26 -2.58
N CYS A 51 -6.02 -5.01 -1.48
CA CYS A 51 -5.62 -6.42 -1.43
C CYS A 51 -6.47 -7.31 -2.36
N GLN A 52 -7.63 -6.82 -2.80
CA GLN A 52 -8.51 -7.50 -3.75
C GLN A 52 -8.26 -7.11 -5.21
N GLU A 53 -7.39 -6.13 -5.43
CA GLU A 53 -7.07 -5.67 -6.78
C GLU A 53 -6.22 -6.71 -7.54
N ILE A 54 -6.48 -6.87 -8.84
CA ILE A 54 -5.78 -7.87 -9.68
C ILE A 54 -4.28 -7.62 -9.70
N TRP A 55 -3.86 -6.35 -9.73
CA TRP A 55 -2.44 -5.99 -9.75
C TRP A 55 -1.71 -6.36 -8.44
N TYR A 56 -2.44 -6.47 -7.32
CA TYR A 56 -1.88 -6.90 -6.05
C TYR A 56 -1.45 -8.38 -6.06
N ARG A 57 -2.05 -9.20 -6.94
CA ARG A 57 -1.72 -10.62 -7.09
C ARG A 57 -0.24 -10.85 -7.40
N THR A 58 0.39 -9.96 -8.16
CA THR A 58 1.83 -10.02 -8.46
C THR A 58 2.67 -9.96 -7.19
N HIS A 59 2.28 -9.13 -6.22
CA HIS A 59 2.98 -9.02 -4.94
C HIS A 59 2.76 -10.24 -4.04
N ILE A 60 1.63 -10.94 -4.16
CA ILE A 60 1.41 -12.23 -3.48
C ILE A 60 2.38 -13.29 -3.99
N ASP A 61 2.55 -13.40 -5.31
CA ASP A 61 3.38 -14.45 -5.90
C ASP A 61 4.87 -14.19 -5.72
N LEU A 62 5.30 -12.92 -5.79
CA LEU A 62 6.70 -12.55 -5.58
C LEU A 62 7.10 -12.59 -4.10
N SER A 63 6.24 -12.16 -3.18
CA SER A 63 6.56 -12.16 -1.75
C SER A 63 6.84 -13.58 -1.21
N ARG A 64 6.18 -14.60 -1.78
CA ARG A 64 6.43 -16.02 -1.47
C ARG A 64 7.86 -16.44 -1.76
N ARG A 65 8.48 -15.90 -2.82
CA ARG A 65 9.87 -16.22 -3.19
C ARG A 65 10.87 -15.53 -2.26
N GLU A 66 10.52 -14.34 -1.79
CA GLU A 66 11.37 -13.52 -0.92
C GLU A 66 11.18 -13.80 0.58
N GLY A 67 10.17 -14.59 0.94
CA GLY A 67 9.89 -14.94 2.33
C GLY A 67 9.30 -13.78 3.16
N ILE A 68 8.71 -12.79 2.49
CA ILE A 68 8.08 -11.62 3.12
C ILE A 68 6.58 -11.61 2.86
N THR A 69 5.85 -10.74 3.55
CA THR A 69 4.42 -10.55 3.29
C THR A 69 4.20 -9.78 1.98
N SER A 70 3.05 -10.00 1.33
CA SER A 70 2.68 -9.29 0.10
C SER A 70 2.57 -7.77 0.31
N LEU A 71 2.17 -7.35 1.52
CA LEU A 71 2.14 -5.93 1.91
C LEU A 71 3.54 -5.33 2.03
N GLU A 72 4.48 -6.05 2.64
CA GLU A 72 5.88 -5.62 2.71
C GLU A 72 6.51 -5.54 1.32
N HIS A 73 6.26 -6.54 0.47
CA HIS A 73 6.74 -6.52 -0.91
C HIS A 73 6.18 -5.33 -1.69
N LEU A 74 4.88 -5.04 -1.54
CA LEU A 74 4.27 -3.85 -2.16
C LEU A 74 4.90 -2.56 -1.63
N ALA A 75 5.08 -2.43 -0.30
CA ALA A 75 5.68 -1.24 0.29
C ALA A 75 7.13 -1.03 -0.18
N ILE A 76 7.91 -2.10 -0.35
CA ILE A 76 9.26 -2.04 -0.94
C ILE A 76 9.19 -1.58 -2.39
N HIS A 77 8.28 -2.15 -3.18
CA HIS A 77 8.12 -1.79 -4.59
C HIS A 77 7.76 -0.32 -4.78
N LEU A 78 6.76 0.19 -4.03
CA LEU A 78 6.36 1.59 -4.08
C LEU A 78 7.48 2.52 -3.63
N LYS A 79 8.24 2.14 -2.60
CA LYS A 79 9.38 2.95 -2.15
C LYS A 79 10.45 3.08 -3.23
N ARG A 80 10.75 1.99 -3.97
CA ARG A 80 11.69 2.00 -5.09
C ARG A 80 11.18 2.87 -6.24
N ALA A 81 9.94 2.66 -6.65
CA ALA A 81 9.33 3.44 -7.73
C ALA A 81 9.33 4.96 -7.46
N LEU A 82 9.18 5.38 -6.20
CA LEU A 82 9.26 6.79 -5.82
C LEU A 82 10.70 7.33 -5.91
N VAL A 83 11.70 6.54 -5.50
CA VAL A 83 13.12 6.94 -5.61
C VAL A 83 13.52 7.06 -7.08
N ASP A 84 13.10 6.10 -7.92
CA ASP A 84 13.39 6.13 -9.35
C ASP A 84 12.77 7.37 -10.03
N LEU A 85 11.57 7.78 -9.58
CA LEU A 85 10.90 8.99 -10.07
C LEU A 85 11.63 10.28 -9.69
N GLU A 86 12.27 10.33 -8.51
CA GLU A 86 13.07 11.48 -8.08
C GLU A 86 14.39 11.57 -8.85
N THR A 87 14.98 10.44 -9.22
CA THR A 87 16.25 10.40 -9.97
C THR A 87 16.09 10.69 -11.47
N ASP A 88 14.93 10.37 -12.06
CA ASP A 88 14.65 10.70 -13.47
C ASP A 88 14.37 12.20 -13.69
N THR A 89 14.17 12.98 -12.63
CA THR A 89 13.99 14.45 -12.70
C THR A 89 15.28 15.27 -12.66
N GLU A 90 16.46 14.65 -12.62
CA GLU A 90 17.75 15.37 -12.55
C GLU A 90 18.54 15.41 -13.88
N ASP A 91 18.03 14.87 -14.99
CA ASP A 91 18.75 14.81 -16.29
C ASP A 91 18.08 15.59 -17.44
N GLU A 92 17.56 16.79 -17.16
CA GLU A 92 17.31 17.79 -18.21
C GLU A 92 17.91 19.14 -17.80
N GLY A 93 19.19 19.36 -18.12
CA GLY A 93 19.79 20.68 -17.92
C GLY A 93 21.31 20.77 -18.00
N VAL A 94 21.94 20.22 -19.04
CA VAL A 94 23.26 20.72 -19.46
C VAL A 94 23.24 20.94 -20.97
N ASP A 95 22.64 22.06 -21.38
CA ASP A 95 22.98 22.69 -22.65
C ASP A 95 24.45 23.11 -22.56
N HIS A 96 25.32 22.30 -23.17
CA HIS A 96 26.68 22.72 -23.52
C HIS A 96 26.54 23.68 -24.71
N GLU A 97 26.41 24.98 -24.41
CA GLU A 97 26.72 26.01 -25.40
C GLU A 97 28.21 25.97 -25.73
N GLU A 98 28.45 26.10 -27.03
CA GLU A 98 29.66 25.89 -27.84
C GLU A 98 30.90 26.69 -27.41
#